data_AF-A0ABD2NB75-F1
#
_entry.id   AF-A0ABD2NB75-F1
#
_cell.length_a   1.000
_cell.length_b   1.000
_cell.length_c   1.000
_cell.angle_alpha   90.00
_cell.angle_beta   90.00
_cell.angle_gamma   90.00
#
_symmetry.space_group_name_H-M   'P 1'
#
loop_
_entity.id
_entity.type
_entity.pdbx_description
1 polymer ?
#
loop_
_entity_poly.entity_id
_entity_poly.type
_entity_poly.pdbx_seq_one_letter_code
_entity_poly.pdbx_strand_id
1 'polypeptide(L)'
;MNSMCGEFDTVGIIIKIQIDEEKQHVWLTDLRKRLLLIRIDHGPRICSLLNRINEGEKVAVCNLVLRKNYEEYSLAMANFHSVITQNPQYVFLREELEKLESVDRTELDILMNESRIKVGNLEERTTANSTSDGENITNFSKVTSTDIVMSMINIDEVVSDMK
;
A
#
# COMPACT_ATOMS: atom_id res chain seq x y z
N MET A 1 -8.26 14.15 -17.63
CA MET A 1 -6.92 14.67 -17.28
C MET A 1 -6.11 13.49 -16.79
N ASN A 2 -5.19 12.99 -17.61
CA ASN A 2 -4.31 11.87 -17.29
C ASN A 2 -3.29 12.35 -16.26
N SER A 3 -3.56 12.07 -14.98
CA SER A 3 -2.57 12.16 -13.91
C SER A 3 -1.46 11.15 -14.22
N MET A 4 -0.21 11.63 -14.22
CA MET A 4 0.99 10.83 -14.46
C MET A 4 0.94 9.49 -13.73
N CYS A 5 1.25 8.42 -14.48
CA CYS A 5 1.61 7.11 -13.96
C CYS A 5 2.79 7.25 -12.99
N GLY A 6 2.52 7.35 -11.70
CA GLY A 6 3.51 7.20 -10.65
C GLY A 6 3.64 5.72 -10.33
N GLU A 7 4.45 5.01 -11.10
CA GLU A 7 4.99 3.74 -10.61
C GLU A 7 5.86 4.04 -9.38
N PHE A 8 5.71 3.25 -8.33
CA PHE A 8 6.49 3.41 -7.12
C PHE A 8 6.85 2.06 -6.52
N ASP A 9 7.93 2.08 -5.76
CA ASP A 9 8.39 0.95 -4.97
C ASP A 9 8.22 1.29 -3.49
N THR A 10 8.01 0.27 -2.66
CA THR A 10 7.79 0.45 -1.23
C THR A 10 8.20 -0.77 -0.43
N VAL A 11 8.23 -0.64 0.90
CA VAL A 11 8.38 -1.76 1.84
C VAL A 11 7.24 -1.73 2.84
N GLY A 12 6.89 -2.89 3.39
CA GLY A 12 5.87 -2.98 4.42
C GLY A 12 5.77 -4.38 5.03
N ILE A 13 4.93 -4.49 6.05
CA ILE A 13 4.59 -5.73 6.73
C ILE A 13 3.23 -6.19 6.23
N ILE A 14 3.12 -7.45 5.83
CA ILE A 14 1.87 -8.05 5.35
C ILE A 14 0.89 -8.20 6.52
N ILE A 15 -0.24 -7.51 6.46
CA ILE A 15 -1.27 -7.59 7.50
C ILE A 15 -2.26 -8.72 7.20
N LYS A 16 -2.70 -8.79 5.94
CA LYS A 16 -3.79 -9.66 5.49
C LYS A 16 -3.63 -9.96 4.01
N ILE A 17 -3.85 -11.22 3.63
CA ILE A 17 -3.87 -11.68 2.23
C ILE A 17 -5.26 -12.22 1.92
N GLN A 18 -5.81 -11.84 0.77
CA GLN A 18 -7.07 -12.38 0.24
C GLN A 18 -6.85 -12.82 -1.20
N ILE A 19 -7.12 -14.08 -1.50
CA ILE A 19 -6.93 -14.68 -2.81
C ILE A 19 -8.24 -15.34 -3.21
N ASP A 20 -8.86 -14.81 -4.27
CA ASP A 20 -10.05 -15.37 -4.91
C ASP A 20 -9.68 -15.91 -6.29
N GLU A 21 -10.63 -16.56 -6.97
CA GLU A 21 -10.40 -17.11 -8.32
C GLU A 21 -10.10 -16.05 -9.38
N GLU A 22 -10.64 -14.84 -9.21
CA GLU A 22 -10.58 -13.76 -10.21
C GLU A 22 -9.62 -12.63 -9.83
N LYS A 23 -9.35 -12.46 -8.53
CA LYS A 23 -8.63 -11.29 -7.99
C LYS A 23 -7.84 -11.66 -6.75
N GLN A 24 -6.85 -10.85 -6.44
CA GLN A 24 -6.04 -10.99 -5.23
C GLN A 24 -5.79 -9.63 -4.60
N HIS A 25 -5.83 -9.57 -3.28
CA HIS A 25 -5.56 -8.36 -2.51
C HIS A 25 -4.57 -8.65 -1.38
N VAL A 26 -3.72 -7.67 -1.08
CA VAL A 26 -2.86 -7.71 0.10
C VAL A 26 -2.86 -6.35 0.79
N TRP A 27 -2.94 -6.37 2.11
CA TRP A 27 -2.79 -5.20 2.95
C TRP A 27 -1.38 -5.14 3.51
N LEU A 28 -0.72 -3.99 3.35
CA LEU A 28 0.58 -3.69 3.96
C LEU A 28 0.45 -2.58 4.99
N THR A 29 1.31 -2.63 6.00
CA THR A 29 1.55 -1.51 6.91
C THR A 29 3.02 -1.18 7.09
N ASP A 30 3.29 0.04 7.52
CA ASP A 30 4.61 0.49 7.94
C ASP A 30 4.65 0.72 9.46
N LEU A 31 5.82 1.15 9.97
CA LEU A 31 5.99 1.45 11.40
C LEU A 31 5.16 2.64 11.88
N ARG A 32 4.59 3.42 10.96
CA ARG A 32 3.71 4.56 11.26
C ARG A 32 2.24 4.17 11.22
N LYS A 33 1.90 2.88 11.14
CA LYS A 33 0.51 2.36 11.10
C LYS A 33 -0.28 2.89 9.90
N ARG A 34 0.42 3.31 8.84
CA ARG A 34 -0.20 3.69 7.56
C ARG A 34 -0.54 2.41 6.82
N LEU A 35 -1.65 2.44 6.09
CA LEU A 35 -2.18 1.27 5.39
C LEU A 35 -2.10 1.46 3.88
N LEU A 36 -1.65 0.41 3.20
CA LEU A 36 -1.66 0.31 1.75
C LEU A 36 -2.42 -0.96 1.35
N LEU A 37 -3.51 -0.78 0.60
CA LEU A 37 -4.19 -1.87 -0.10
C LEU A 37 -3.58 -2.01 -1.49
N ILE A 38 -3.05 -3.18 -1.80
CA ILE A 38 -2.59 -3.55 -3.14
C ILE A 38 -3.61 -4.49 -3.75
N ARG A 39 -4.13 -4.12 -4.92
CA ARG A 39 -5.05 -4.96 -5.69
C ARG A 39 -4.38 -5.52 -6.93
N ILE A 40 -4.65 -6.79 -7.21
CA ILE A 40 -4.27 -7.50 -8.43
C ILE A 40 -5.58 -7.98 -9.05
N ASP A 41 -5.97 -7.40 -10.19
CA ASP A 41 -7.22 -7.74 -10.90
C ASP A 41 -7.09 -9.03 -11.73
N HIS A 42 -6.29 -9.97 -11.23
CA HIS A 42 -6.07 -11.30 -11.79
C HIS A 42 -5.98 -12.32 -10.65
N GLY A 43 -6.62 -13.47 -10.84
CA GLY A 43 -6.53 -14.59 -9.91
C GLY A 43 -5.17 -15.31 -9.97
N PRO A 44 -4.88 -16.20 -9.02
CA PRO A 44 -3.57 -16.84 -8.86
C PRO A 44 -3.17 -17.68 -10.08
N ARG A 45 -4.14 -18.20 -10.85
CA ARG A 45 -3.89 -18.96 -12.09
C ARG A 45 -3.25 -18.12 -13.20
N ILE A 46 -3.55 -16.83 -13.23
CA ILE A 46 -3.07 -15.89 -14.24
C ILE A 46 -1.85 -15.12 -13.71
N CYS A 47 -1.90 -14.71 -12.44
CA CYS A 47 -0.87 -13.89 -11.82
C CYS A 47 -0.62 -14.40 -10.40
N SER A 48 0.54 -15.00 -10.14
CA SER A 48 0.83 -15.69 -8.86
C SER A 48 1.68 -14.85 -7.90
N LEU A 49 1.47 -13.52 -7.85
CA LEU A 49 2.32 -12.60 -7.09
C LEU A 49 2.32 -12.83 -5.58
N LEU A 50 1.20 -13.33 -5.03
CA LEU A 50 1.06 -13.57 -3.60
C LEU A 50 1.38 -15.03 -3.21
N ASN A 51 1.98 -15.81 -4.11
CA ASN A 51 2.38 -17.17 -3.77
C ASN A 51 3.59 -17.14 -2.82
N ARG A 52 3.48 -17.90 -1.71
CA ARG A 52 4.57 -18.10 -0.72
C ARG A 52 4.92 -16.85 0.10
N ILE A 53 4.04 -15.86 0.16
CA ILE A 53 4.13 -14.80 1.16
C ILE A 53 3.10 -15.04 2.26
N ASN A 54 3.42 -14.67 3.49
CA ASN A 54 2.58 -14.89 4.66
C ASN A 54 2.32 -13.59 5.43
N GLU A 55 1.23 -13.56 6.18
CA GLU A 55 0.99 -12.47 7.13
C GLU A 55 2.12 -12.37 8.17
N GLY A 56 2.48 -11.13 8.52
CA GLY A 56 3.60 -10.80 9.40
C GLY A 56 4.94 -10.71 8.68
N GLU A 57 5.05 -11.13 7.43
CA GLU A 57 6.29 -11.01 6.68
C GLU A 57 6.56 -9.55 6.26
N LYS A 58 7.83 -9.17 6.36
CA LYS A 58 8.35 -7.89 5.87
C LYS A 58 8.74 -8.09 4.41
N VAL A 59 8.20 -7.25 3.53
CA VAL A 59 8.42 -7.39 2.09
C VAL A 59 8.70 -6.03 1.46
N ALA A 60 9.52 -6.05 0.41
CA ALA A 60 9.59 -5.00 -0.58
C ALA A 60 8.61 -5.31 -1.72
N VAL A 61 7.96 -4.27 -2.25
CA VAL A 61 7.06 -4.35 -3.39
C VAL A 61 7.44 -3.31 -4.43
N CYS A 62 7.63 -3.76 -5.67
CA CYS A 62 8.07 -2.92 -6.78
C CYS A 62 7.00 -2.76 -7.87
N ASN A 63 7.14 -1.70 -8.66
CA ASN A 63 6.31 -1.37 -9.83
C ASN A 63 4.81 -1.36 -9.50
N LEU A 64 4.45 -0.68 -8.41
CA LEU A 64 3.05 -0.44 -8.04
C LEU A 64 2.53 0.82 -8.71
N VAL A 65 1.30 0.78 -9.21
CA VAL A 65 0.64 1.97 -9.74
C VAL A 65 -0.34 2.52 -8.71
N LEU A 66 -0.07 3.71 -8.18
CA LEU A 66 -0.99 4.37 -7.26
C LEU A 66 -2.31 4.71 -7.98
N ARG A 67 -3.45 4.33 -7.40
CA ARG A 67 -4.77 4.63 -7.96
C ARG A 67 -5.50 5.70 -7.20
N LYS A 68 -5.51 5.62 -5.87
CA LYS A 68 -6.30 6.52 -5.03
C LYS A 68 -5.72 6.58 -3.63
N ASN A 69 -5.79 7.75 -3.03
CA ASN A 69 -5.57 7.93 -1.60
C ASN A 69 -6.93 8.18 -0.94
N TYR A 70 -7.22 7.39 0.09
CA TYR A 70 -8.32 7.64 1.02
C TYR A 70 -7.73 8.25 2.29
N GLU A 71 -8.59 8.77 3.16
CA GLU A 71 -8.17 9.32 4.44
C GLU A 71 -7.48 8.27 5.32
N GLU A 72 -7.98 7.03 5.30
CA GLU A 72 -7.53 5.97 6.21
C GLU A 72 -6.45 5.05 5.59
N TYR A 73 -6.34 4.98 4.27
CA TYR A 73 -5.44 4.10 3.52
C TYR A 73 -5.17 4.56 2.08
N SER A 74 -4.08 4.09 1.49
CA SER A 74 -3.78 4.25 0.06
C SER A 74 -4.15 2.99 -0.72
N LEU A 75 -4.58 3.14 -1.97
CA LEU A 75 -4.88 2.06 -2.90
C LEU A 75 -3.91 2.09 -4.09
N ALA A 76 -3.21 0.98 -4.29
CA ALA A 76 -2.34 0.74 -5.44
C ALA A 76 -2.76 -0.52 -6.21
N MET A 77 -2.34 -0.59 -7.47
CA MET A 77 -2.48 -1.77 -8.31
C MET A 77 -1.13 -2.43 -8.53
N ALA A 78 -1.11 -3.75 -8.44
CA ALA A 78 -0.04 -4.59 -8.92
C ALA A 78 -0.46 -5.30 -10.21
N ASN A 79 0.49 -5.48 -11.13
CA ASN A 79 0.30 -6.13 -12.42
C ASN A 79 1.43 -7.14 -12.68
N PHE A 80 1.53 -7.68 -13.89
CA PHE A 80 2.53 -8.67 -14.28
C PHE A 80 4.00 -8.21 -14.16
N HIS A 81 4.25 -6.92 -14.02
CA HIS A 81 5.57 -6.34 -13.82
C HIS A 81 5.88 -6.04 -12.35
N SER A 82 4.90 -6.15 -11.46
CA SER A 82 5.10 -5.96 -10.03
C SER A 82 5.86 -7.13 -9.43
N VAL A 83 6.66 -6.85 -8.40
CA VAL A 83 7.46 -7.87 -7.70
C VAL A 83 7.23 -7.71 -6.21
N ILE A 84 6.99 -8.80 -5.50
CA ILE A 84 6.95 -8.85 -4.03
C ILE A 84 8.09 -9.77 -3.58
N THR A 85 8.96 -9.29 -2.70
CA THR A 85 10.14 -10.05 -2.27
C THR A 85 10.59 -9.67 -0.86
N GLN A 86 11.09 -10.66 -0.12
CA GLN A 86 11.79 -10.44 1.16
C GLN A 86 13.26 -10.08 0.95
N ASN A 87 13.80 -10.26 -0.27
CA ASN A 87 15.22 -10.07 -0.58
C ASN A 87 15.37 -9.12 -1.78
N PRO A 88 15.02 -7.82 -1.63
CA PRO A 88 15.15 -6.86 -2.71
C PRO A 88 16.62 -6.71 -3.14
N GLN A 89 16.84 -6.62 -4.45
CA GLN A 89 18.18 -6.41 -5.01
C GLN A 89 18.59 -4.93 -4.98
N TYR A 90 17.61 -4.02 -4.96
CA TYR A 90 17.84 -2.59 -4.89
C TYR A 90 18.26 -2.18 -3.48
N VAL A 91 19.39 -1.47 -3.40
CA VAL A 91 20.01 -1.07 -2.12
C VAL A 91 19.04 -0.27 -1.25
N PHE A 92 18.35 0.73 -1.81
CA PHE A 92 17.42 1.58 -1.06
C PHE A 92 16.26 0.78 -0.44
N LEU A 93 15.72 -0.22 -1.14
CA LEU A 93 14.66 -1.08 -0.59
C LEU A 93 15.18 -2.01 0.49
N ARG A 94 16.41 -2.51 0.34
CA ARG A 94 17.04 -3.34 1.37
C ARG A 94 17.28 -2.55 2.64
N GLU A 95 17.80 -1.33 2.54
CA GLU A 95 18.01 -0.43 3.68
C GLU A 95 16.70 -0.09 4.40
N GLU A 96 15.61 0.17 3.67
CA GLU A 96 14.30 0.39 4.30
C GLU A 96 13.73 -0.89 4.93
N LEU A 97 13.95 -2.06 4.32
CA LEU A 97 13.50 -3.35 4.85
C LEU A 97 14.25 -3.72 6.14
N GLU A 98 15.56 -3.47 6.20
CA GLU A 98 16.40 -3.66 7.40
C GLU A 98 15.89 -2.85 8.60
N LYS A 99 15.35 -1.64 8.36
CA LYS A 99 14.69 -0.86 9.42
C LYS A 99 13.48 -1.59 9.98
N LEU A 100 12.65 -2.20 9.13
CA LEU A 100 11.52 -3.03 9.57
C LEU A 100 12.01 -4.30 10.30
N GLU A 101 13.15 -4.86 9.90
CA GLU A 101 13.75 -6.03 10.54
C GLU A 101 14.24 -5.75 11.95
N SER A 102 14.73 -4.54 12.21
CA SER A 102 15.25 -4.10 13.51
C SER A 102 14.21 -3.94 14.63
N VAL A 103 12.92 -3.98 14.28
CA VAL A 103 11.80 -3.78 15.21
C VAL A 103 11.66 -4.97 16.17
N ASP A 104 11.48 -4.68 17.46
CA ASP A 104 11.27 -5.71 18.48
C ASP A 104 10.03 -6.55 18.19
N ARG A 105 10.07 -7.83 18.56
CA ARG A 105 8.97 -8.76 18.32
C ARG A 105 7.68 -8.32 19.02
N THR A 106 7.77 -7.79 20.23
CA THR A 106 6.60 -7.34 21.00
C THR A 106 5.94 -6.15 20.32
N GLU A 107 6.76 -5.20 19.86
CA GLU A 107 6.30 -4.02 19.13
C GLU A 107 5.65 -4.42 17.79
N LEU A 108 6.25 -5.39 17.09
CA LEU A 108 5.70 -5.94 15.85
C LEU A 108 4.33 -6.60 16.08
N ASP A 109 4.19 -7.41 17.13
CA ASP A 109 2.93 -8.09 17.46
C ASP A 109 1.82 -7.08 17.78
N ILE A 110 2.14 -6.00 18.52
CA ILE A 110 1.21 -4.89 18.80
C ILE A 110 0.80 -4.18 17.50
N LEU A 111 1.77 -3.80 16.67
CA LEU A 111 1.54 -3.15 15.39
C LEU A 111 0.62 -3.98 14.49
N MET A 112 0.90 -5.29 14.40
CA MET A 112 0.10 -6.23 13.62
C MET A 112 -1.33 -6.34 14.11
N ASN A 113 -1.53 -6.42 15.43
CA ASN A 113 -2.87 -6.52 16.00
C ASN A 113 -3.70 -5.25 15.74
N GLU A 114 -3.14 -4.07 16.00
CA GLU A 114 -3.83 -2.80 15.76
C GLU A 114 -4.15 -2.60 14.28
N SER A 115 -3.22 -2.98 13.40
CA SER A 115 -3.38 -2.89 11.96
C SER A 115 -4.49 -3.80 11.44
N ARG A 116 -4.57 -5.04 11.97
CA ARG A 116 -5.66 -5.98 11.64
C ARG A 116 -7.02 -5.45 12.08
N ILE A 117 -7.12 -4.87 13.27
CA ILE A 117 -8.36 -4.24 13.76
C ILE A 117 -8.76 -3.09 12.83
N LYS A 118 -7.81 -2.23 12.43
CA LYS A 118 -8.09 -1.12 11.51
C LYS A 118 -8.57 -1.61 10.14
N VAL A 119 -7.95 -2.65 9.59
CA VAL A 119 -8.38 -3.27 8.32
C VAL A 119 -9.79 -3.87 8.45
N GLY A 120 -10.09 -4.61 9.52
CA GLY A 120 -11.42 -5.18 9.76
C GLY A 120 -12.52 -4.11 9.77
N ASN A 121 -12.29 -3.01 10.49
CA ASN A 121 -13.23 -1.88 10.53
C ASN A 121 -13.46 -1.25 9.15
N LEU A 122 -12.43 -1.17 8.30
CA LEU A 122 -12.54 -0.63 6.94
C LEU A 122 -13.37 -1.53 6.03
N GLU A 123 -13.19 -2.85 6.13
CA GLU A 123 -13.94 -3.83 5.35
C GLU A 123 -15.41 -3.83 5.73
N GLU A 124 -15.74 -3.81 7.03
CA GLU A 124 -17.12 -3.77 7.53
C GLU A 124 -17.89 -2.54 7.02
N ARG A 125 -17.27 -1.36 7.05
CA ARG A 125 -17.87 -0.12 6.51
C ARG A 125 -18.15 -0.22 5.02
N THR A 126 -17.25 -0.86 4.27
CA THR A 126 -17.40 -1.05 2.82
C THR A 126 -18.59 -1.96 2.53
N THR A 127 -18.76 -3.06 3.29
CA THR A 127 -19.92 -3.95 3.16
C THR A 127 -21.23 -3.29 3.57
N ALA A 128 -21.26 -2.50 4.65
CA ALA A 128 -22.47 -1.83 5.13
C ALA A 128 -23.01 -0.80 4.12
N ASN A 129 -22.12 -0.05 3.46
CA ASN A 129 -22.49 0.90 2.41
C ASN A 129 -22.91 0.22 1.10
N SER A 130 -22.55 -1.03 0.88
CA SER A 130 -22.94 -1.81 -0.31
C SER A 130 -24.36 -2.37 -0.21
N THR A 131 -24.91 -2.47 1.00
CA THR A 131 -26.27 -2.95 1.27
C THR A 131 -27.34 -1.86 1.26
N SER A 132 -26.96 -0.58 1.17
CA SER A 132 -27.91 0.53 1.36
C SER A 132 -28.35 1.29 0.11
N ASP A 133 -27.73 1.17 -1.07
CA ASP A 133 -28.25 1.86 -2.26
C ASP A 133 -27.81 1.20 -3.59
N GLY A 134 -28.82 0.84 -4.39
CA GLY A 134 -28.66 0.71 -5.83
C GLY A 134 -28.52 2.09 -6.46
N GLU A 135 -27.65 2.19 -7.47
CA GLU A 135 -27.50 3.34 -8.37
C GLU A 135 -27.02 4.66 -7.75
N ASN A 136 -25.71 4.93 -7.84
CA ASN A 136 -25.10 6.12 -8.49
C ASN A 136 -23.69 6.38 -7.94
N ILE A 137 -22.67 5.79 -8.57
CA ILE A 137 -21.30 6.31 -8.48
C ILE A 137 -21.17 7.44 -9.51
N THR A 138 -21.86 8.55 -9.27
CA THR A 138 -21.50 9.84 -9.87
C THR A 138 -21.45 10.89 -8.77
N ASN A 139 -20.32 11.60 -8.73
CA ASN A 139 -20.08 12.84 -8.00
C ASN A 139 -20.02 12.77 -6.46
N PHE A 140 -18.80 12.63 -5.94
CA PHE A 140 -18.35 13.55 -4.89
C PHE A 140 -17.16 14.37 -5.38
N SER A 141 -17.52 15.63 -5.59
CA SER A 141 -16.79 16.86 -5.90
C SER A 141 -15.27 16.90 -5.66
N LYS A 142 -14.58 17.49 -6.66
CA LYS A 142 -13.32 18.23 -6.50
C LYS A 142 -13.38 19.18 -5.31
N VAL A 143 -12.54 18.95 -4.30
CA VAL A 143 -11.86 20.02 -3.55
C VAL A 143 -10.48 19.47 -3.16
N THR A 144 -9.42 20.09 -3.68
CA THR A 144 -8.03 19.83 -3.32
C THR A 144 -7.68 20.56 -2.03
N SER A 145 -6.96 19.89 -1.12
CA SER A 145 -6.13 20.53 -0.08
C SER A 145 -4.87 19.67 0.05
N THR A 146 -3.89 19.75 -0.86
CA THR A 146 -2.86 20.78 -1.13
C THR A 146 -1.61 20.67 -0.24
N ASP A 147 -1.68 20.21 1.02
CA ASP A 147 -0.50 20.33 1.90
C ASP A 147 0.51 19.15 1.84
N ILE A 148 0.14 17.92 1.43
CA ILE A 148 1.07 16.76 1.44
C ILE A 148 1.83 16.52 0.13
N VAL A 149 1.32 17.00 -1.01
CA VAL A 149 2.13 16.96 -2.25
C VAL A 149 3.44 17.75 -2.06
N MET A 150 3.43 18.76 -1.19
CA MET A 150 4.58 19.62 -0.86
C MET A 150 5.59 19.02 0.14
N SER A 151 5.34 17.87 0.77
CA SER A 151 6.42 17.15 1.47
C SER A 151 7.21 16.22 0.53
N MET A 152 6.87 16.18 -0.76
CA MET A 152 7.57 15.40 -1.79
C MET A 152 8.68 16.19 -2.52
N ILE A 153 9.00 17.43 -2.16
CA ILE A 153 10.12 18.20 -2.74
C ILE A 153 10.89 18.91 -1.62
N ASN A 154 12.14 18.52 -1.36
CA ASN A 154 13.03 19.19 -0.41
C ASN A 154 13.58 20.47 -1.06
N ILE A 155 12.90 21.61 -0.91
CA ILE A 155 13.27 22.89 -1.54
C ILE A 155 14.54 23.50 -0.90
N ASP A 156 14.90 23.13 0.33
CA ASP A 156 16.07 23.67 1.01
C ASP A 156 17.40 23.18 0.44
N GLU A 157 17.40 22.12 -0.40
CA GLU A 157 18.61 21.59 -1.04
C GLU A 157 18.91 22.26 -2.41
N VAL A 158 18.03 23.12 -2.92
CA VAL A 158 18.21 23.81 -4.22
C VAL A 158 18.91 25.18 -4.08
N VAL A 159 19.08 25.69 -2.85
CA VAL A 159 19.65 27.03 -2.61
C VAL A 159 21.11 27.00 -2.10
N SER A 160 21.68 25.84 -1.76
CA SER A 160 23.10 25.75 -1.34
C SER A 160 24.11 25.69 -2.48
N ASP A 161 23.69 25.36 -3.71
CA ASP A 161 24.61 25.07 -4.83
C ASP A 161 24.78 26.23 -5.83
N MET A 162 24.41 27.46 -5.43
CA MET A 162 24.71 28.69 -6.18
C MET A 162 25.62 29.66 -5.40
N LYS A 163 26.69 29.15 -4.79
CA LYS A 163 27.87 29.95 -4.39
C LYS A 163 29.17 29.27 -4.77
#